data_AF-A0A2P2J4M1-F1
#
_entry.id   AF-A0A2P2J4M1-F1
#
_cell.length_a   1.000
_cell.length_b   1.000
_cell.length_c   1.000
_cell.angle_alpha   90.00
_cell.angle_beta   90.00
_cell.angle_gamma   90.00
#
_symmetry.space_group_name_H-M   'P 1'
#
loop_
_entity.id
_entity.type
_entity.pdbx_description
1 polymer ?
#
loop_
_entity_poly.entity_id
_entity_poly.type
_entity_poly.pdbx_seq_one_letter_code
_entity_poly.pdbx_strand_id
1 'polypeptide(L)'
;MFPPSPAKPKLFPLLTLLLLLSPSLLTSQLEPPSLPTICVVGAGIAGSSFAHFVRHYFHPDPSSAARIIMFERNPVVGGRMATVTIAGETFEAGASILHPKNYYAGNFTELLHLKRKLPPSSESSLSLGIWDGEKFSLKTLTVESKIPLVQKIVSFANSVYILLRYGFSLLRMQSFVEITVNKFLKYYESFETRPIFKTVDEMLKWAGLYDLTTQTLRDELVGIALSPLLIEELVTVSTLWPINLGTFFSLVGIFDRIF
;
A
#
# COMPACT_ATOMS: atom_id res chain seq x y z
N MET A 1 -56.45 -86.77 11.61
CA MET A 1 -55.77 -85.92 12.61
C MET A 1 -54.44 -85.52 12.00
N PHE A 2 -54.31 -84.26 11.58
CA PHE A 2 -53.20 -83.75 10.76
C PHE A 2 -51.89 -83.65 11.56
N PRO A 3 -50.73 -84.10 11.04
CA PRO A 3 -49.44 -83.81 11.65
C PRO A 3 -48.94 -82.40 11.25
N PRO A 4 -48.18 -81.72 12.13
CA PRO A 4 -47.84 -80.30 11.99
C PRO A 4 -46.68 -80.03 11.03
N SER A 5 -46.73 -78.85 10.41
CA SER A 5 -45.74 -78.26 9.49
C SER A 5 -44.35 -78.05 10.13
N PRO A 6 -43.25 -78.19 9.37
CA PRO A 6 -41.91 -77.82 9.84
C PRO A 6 -41.72 -76.28 9.86
N ALA A 7 -41.04 -75.80 10.91
CA ALA A 7 -40.74 -74.39 11.14
C ALA A 7 -39.60 -73.88 10.24
N LYS A 8 -39.74 -72.67 9.70
CA LYS A 8 -38.73 -71.99 8.88
C LYS A 8 -37.58 -71.43 9.75
N PRO A 9 -36.31 -71.51 9.32
CA PRO A 9 -35.19 -70.96 10.07
C PRO A 9 -35.22 -69.42 10.07
N LYS A 10 -34.97 -68.82 11.23
CA LYS A 10 -34.93 -67.38 11.45
C LYS A 10 -33.65 -66.82 10.82
N LEU A 11 -33.75 -66.17 9.66
CA LEU A 11 -32.65 -65.53 8.92
C LEU A 11 -32.13 -64.23 9.58
N PHE A 12 -32.74 -63.81 10.69
CA PHE A 12 -32.52 -62.50 11.30
C PHE A 12 -31.22 -62.31 12.12
N PRO A 13 -30.57 -63.32 12.74
CA PRO A 13 -29.40 -63.07 13.60
C PRO A 13 -28.08 -63.02 12.80
N LEU A 14 -28.07 -63.46 11.54
CA LEU A 14 -26.86 -63.47 10.71
C LEU A 14 -26.60 -62.08 10.10
N LEU A 15 -27.65 -61.33 9.77
CA LEU A 15 -27.56 -59.99 9.20
C LEU A 15 -27.04 -58.97 10.22
N THR A 16 -27.44 -59.11 11.49
CA THR A 16 -26.97 -58.25 12.59
C THR A 16 -25.51 -58.52 12.93
N LEU A 17 -25.03 -59.77 12.85
CA LEU A 17 -23.63 -60.11 13.07
C LEU A 17 -22.72 -59.59 11.94
N LEU A 18 -23.19 -59.58 10.69
CA LEU A 18 -22.45 -59.04 9.55
C LEU A 18 -22.23 -57.51 9.65
N LEU A 19 -23.19 -56.79 10.23
CA LEU A 19 -23.09 -55.35 10.50
C LEU A 19 -22.11 -54.99 11.62
N LEU A 20 -21.83 -55.92 12.55
CA LEU A 20 -20.87 -55.74 13.65
C LEU A 20 -19.41 -55.99 13.22
N LEU A 21 -19.17 -56.68 12.10
CA LEU A 21 -17.84 -56.99 11.57
C LEU A 21 -17.30 -55.96 10.57
N SER A 22 -18.08 -54.93 10.22
CA SER A 22 -17.66 -53.84 9.33
C SER A 22 -17.63 -52.50 10.07
N PRO A 23 -16.63 -52.22 10.93
CA PRO A 23 -16.46 -50.90 11.53
C PRO A 23 -16.03 -49.83 10.51
N SER A 24 -15.88 -50.19 9.23
CA SER A 24 -15.35 -49.35 8.16
C SER A 24 -16.37 -48.57 7.35
N LEU A 25 -17.69 -48.70 7.58
CA LEU A 25 -18.70 -47.97 6.80
C LEU A 25 -19.26 -46.70 7.46
N LEU A 26 -18.95 -46.45 8.73
CA LEU A 26 -19.44 -45.27 9.47
C LEU A 26 -18.32 -44.34 9.94
N THR A 27 -17.17 -44.36 9.27
CA THR A 27 -16.28 -43.20 9.28
C THR A 27 -16.77 -42.30 8.17
N SER A 28 -17.53 -41.27 8.52
CA SER A 28 -17.56 -40.04 7.74
C SER A 28 -16.10 -39.65 7.52
N GLN A 29 -15.54 -40.00 6.36
CA GLN A 29 -14.27 -39.46 5.90
C GLN A 29 -14.52 -37.96 5.77
N LEU A 30 -14.26 -37.22 6.85
CA LEU A 30 -14.04 -35.80 6.75
C LEU A 30 -12.76 -35.70 5.93
N GLU A 31 -12.93 -35.56 4.62
CA GLU A 31 -11.83 -35.33 3.68
C GLU A 31 -10.92 -34.28 4.34
N PRO A 32 -9.60 -34.52 4.48
CA PRO A 32 -8.72 -33.50 5.03
C PRO A 32 -9.00 -32.23 4.24
N PRO A 33 -9.24 -31.07 4.89
CA PRO A 33 -9.71 -29.88 4.21
C PRO A 33 -8.78 -29.61 3.03
N SER A 34 -9.32 -29.71 1.82
CA SER A 34 -8.56 -29.50 0.60
C SER A 34 -7.88 -28.14 0.72
N LEU A 35 -6.55 -28.10 0.57
CA LEU A 35 -5.79 -26.87 0.72
C LEU A 35 -6.42 -25.77 -0.16
N PRO A 36 -6.71 -24.59 0.39
CA PRO A 36 -7.41 -23.56 -0.36
C PRO A 36 -6.59 -23.16 -1.59
N THR A 37 -7.26 -23.11 -2.75
CA THR A 37 -6.67 -22.58 -3.97
C THR A 37 -7.06 -21.12 -4.11
N ILE A 38 -6.06 -20.24 -4.18
CA ILE A 38 -6.22 -18.79 -4.23
C ILE A 38 -5.79 -18.30 -5.60
N CYS A 39 -6.71 -17.68 -6.32
CA CYS A 39 -6.45 -17.05 -7.60
C CYS A 39 -6.16 -15.57 -7.39
N VAL A 40 -5.04 -15.08 -7.92
CA VAL A 40 -4.63 -13.68 -7.87
C VAL A 40 -4.50 -13.18 -9.30
N VAL A 41 -5.19 -12.09 -9.61
CA VAL A 41 -5.12 -11.43 -10.93
C VAL A 41 -4.27 -10.18 -10.81
N GLY A 42 -3.15 -10.15 -11.53
CA GLY A 42 -2.13 -9.11 -11.51
C GLY A 42 -0.91 -9.50 -10.67
N ALA A 43 0.27 -9.50 -11.30
CA ALA A 43 1.57 -9.72 -10.67
C ALA A 43 2.32 -8.40 -10.41
N GLY A 44 1.58 -7.32 -10.13
CA GLY A 44 2.14 -6.07 -9.64
C GLY A 44 2.52 -6.15 -8.15
N ILE A 45 2.89 -5.01 -7.56
CA ILE A 45 3.27 -4.92 -6.14
C ILE A 45 2.15 -5.39 -5.21
N ALA A 46 0.88 -5.06 -5.50
CA ALA A 46 -0.27 -5.47 -4.68
C ALA A 46 -0.47 -6.99 -4.68
N GLY A 47 -0.56 -7.60 -5.87
CA GLY A 47 -0.76 -9.06 -5.99
C GLY A 47 0.42 -9.87 -5.44
N SER A 48 1.64 -9.43 -5.70
CA SER A 48 2.84 -10.08 -5.17
C SER A 48 2.94 -9.96 -3.64
N SER A 49 2.61 -8.78 -3.08
CA SER A 49 2.57 -8.58 -1.62
C SER A 49 1.49 -9.43 -0.97
N PHE A 50 0.30 -9.51 -1.58
CA PHE A 50 -0.78 -10.36 -1.11
C PHE A 50 -0.36 -11.84 -1.08
N ALA A 51 0.22 -12.35 -2.16
CA ALA A 51 0.72 -13.73 -2.21
C ALA A 51 1.80 -13.99 -1.14
N HIS A 52 2.69 -13.04 -0.92
CA HIS A 52 3.71 -13.10 0.13
C HIS A 52 3.08 -13.16 1.53
N PHE A 53 2.15 -12.26 1.85
CA PHE A 53 1.49 -12.24 3.16
C PHE A 53 0.61 -13.46 3.40
N VAL A 54 -0.11 -13.94 2.39
CA VAL A 54 -0.88 -15.19 2.50
C VAL A 54 0.04 -16.35 2.86
N ARG A 55 1.18 -16.47 2.20
CA ARG A 55 2.17 -17.51 2.53
C ARG A 55 2.70 -17.34 3.96
N HIS A 56 3.02 -16.12 4.36
CA HIS A 56 3.58 -15.81 5.68
C HIS A 56 2.60 -16.07 6.83
N TYR A 57 1.33 -15.65 6.70
CA TYR A 57 0.36 -15.70 7.78
C TYR A 57 -0.39 -17.03 7.88
N PHE A 58 -0.71 -17.68 6.76
CA PHE A 58 -1.52 -18.90 6.81
C PHE A 58 -0.70 -20.12 7.19
N HIS A 59 0.51 -20.33 6.63
CA HIS A 59 1.29 -21.55 6.89
C HIS A 59 2.80 -21.34 6.68
N PRO A 60 3.62 -21.29 7.74
CA PRO A 60 5.08 -21.31 7.63
C PRO A 60 5.63 -22.69 7.22
N ASP A 61 4.83 -23.75 7.35
CA ASP A 61 5.19 -25.10 6.91
C ASP A 61 4.84 -25.32 5.41
N PRO A 62 5.82 -25.61 4.54
CA PRO A 62 5.59 -25.84 3.11
C PRO A 62 4.60 -26.97 2.81
N SER A 63 4.44 -27.94 3.71
CA SER A 63 3.64 -29.14 3.50
C SER A 63 2.11 -28.90 3.57
N SER A 64 1.69 -27.78 4.15
CA SER A 64 0.27 -27.44 4.39
C SER A 64 -0.15 -26.10 3.79
N ALA A 65 0.63 -25.58 2.84
CA ALA A 65 0.48 -24.21 2.41
C ALA A 65 -0.46 -24.08 1.20
N ALA A 66 -1.32 -23.06 1.21
CA ALA A 66 -2.31 -22.79 0.16
C ALA A 66 -1.71 -22.76 -1.25
N ARG A 67 -2.45 -23.27 -2.24
CA ARG A 67 -2.04 -23.18 -3.66
C ARG A 67 -2.37 -21.80 -4.19
N ILE A 68 -1.35 -20.99 -4.48
CA ILE A 68 -1.54 -19.64 -5.03
C ILE A 68 -1.27 -19.67 -6.53
N ILE A 69 -2.24 -19.25 -7.33
CA ILE A 69 -2.14 -19.15 -8.78
C ILE A 69 -2.23 -17.68 -9.15
N MET A 70 -1.16 -17.13 -9.74
CA MET A 70 -1.09 -15.75 -10.17
C MET A 70 -1.22 -15.66 -11.69
N PHE A 71 -2.10 -14.79 -12.16
CA PHE A 71 -2.28 -14.48 -13.58
C PHE A 71 -1.83 -13.06 -13.86
N GLU A 72 -0.93 -12.86 -14.81
CA GLU A 72 -0.50 -11.55 -15.27
C GLU A 72 -0.78 -11.43 -16.76
N ARG A 73 -1.29 -10.28 -17.19
CA ARG A 73 -1.58 -10.02 -18.59
C ARG A 73 -0.31 -9.76 -19.38
N ASN A 74 0.66 -9.09 -18.77
CA ASN A 74 1.90 -8.69 -19.41
C ASN A 74 2.96 -9.81 -19.32
N PRO A 75 3.92 -9.86 -20.26
CA PRO A 75 5.03 -10.80 -20.18
C PRO A 75 6.01 -10.48 -19.04
N VAL A 76 5.94 -9.26 -18.49
CA VAL A 76 6.80 -8.77 -17.41
C VAL A 76 5.95 -8.44 -16.19
N VAL A 77 6.39 -8.90 -15.02
CA VAL A 77 5.75 -8.65 -13.72
C VAL A 77 6.14 -7.25 -13.19
N GLY A 78 5.43 -6.76 -12.17
CA GLY A 78 5.73 -5.47 -11.52
C GLY A 78 4.72 -4.36 -11.81
N GLY A 79 3.94 -4.47 -12.89
CA GLY A 79 2.84 -3.56 -13.21
C GLY A 79 3.32 -2.11 -13.39
N ARG A 80 2.92 -1.21 -12.48
CA ARG A 80 3.32 0.22 -12.51
C ARG A 80 4.79 0.46 -12.16
N MET A 81 5.52 -0.56 -11.69
CA MET A 81 6.96 -0.51 -11.42
C MET A 81 7.74 -0.96 -12.65
N ALA A 82 7.59 -0.23 -13.76
CA ALA A 82 8.19 -0.58 -15.03
C ALA A 82 9.47 0.23 -15.28
N THR A 83 10.48 -0.44 -15.85
CA THR A 83 11.68 0.19 -16.38
C THR A 83 11.62 0.28 -17.90
N VAL A 84 12.19 1.34 -18.45
CA VAL A 84 12.31 1.56 -19.89
C VAL A 84 13.76 1.81 -20.25
N THR A 85 14.27 1.15 -21.27
CA THR A 85 15.63 1.37 -21.76
C THR A 85 15.60 2.31 -22.95
N ILE A 86 16.25 3.46 -22.81
CA ILE A 86 16.37 4.47 -23.87
C ILE A 86 17.86 4.74 -24.09
N ALA A 87 18.32 4.61 -25.34
CA ALA A 87 19.71 4.85 -25.71
C ALA A 87 20.74 4.04 -24.89
N GLY A 88 20.39 2.81 -24.48
CA GLY A 88 21.24 1.93 -23.68
C GLY A 88 21.18 2.18 -22.17
N GLU A 89 20.53 3.25 -21.73
CA GLU A 89 20.34 3.57 -20.32
C GLU A 89 18.94 3.15 -19.86
N THR A 90 18.85 2.54 -18.67
CA THR A 90 17.57 2.07 -18.11
C THR A 90 17.03 3.08 -17.11
N PHE A 91 15.80 3.51 -17.34
CA PHE A 91 15.09 4.51 -16.54
C PHE A 91 13.85 3.89 -15.90
N GLU A 92 13.53 4.34 -14.69
CA GLU A 92 12.26 4.01 -14.04
C GLU A 92 11.13 4.83 -14.69
N ALA A 93 10.19 4.17 -15.35
CA ALA A 93 9.04 4.81 -15.98
C ALA A 93 7.85 5.01 -15.02
N GLY A 94 7.95 4.47 -13.80
CA GLY A 94 6.89 4.50 -12.80
C GLY A 94 7.39 4.79 -11.39
N ALA A 95 7.21 3.84 -10.47
CA ALA A 95 7.48 4.03 -9.05
C ALA A 95 8.98 4.18 -8.72
N SER A 96 9.50 5.40 -8.85
CA SER A 96 10.92 5.72 -8.67
C SER A 96 11.29 6.22 -7.27
N ILE A 97 10.31 6.62 -6.45
CA ILE A 97 10.53 7.21 -5.12
C ILE A 97 9.77 6.40 -4.07
N LEU A 98 10.52 5.91 -3.06
CA LEU A 98 9.97 5.22 -1.90
C LEU A 98 10.09 6.08 -0.65
N HIS A 99 8.95 6.43 -0.05
CA HIS A 99 8.91 7.20 1.18
C HIS A 99 9.33 6.33 2.39
N PRO A 100 10.21 6.81 3.29
CA PRO A 100 10.71 6.01 4.43
C PRO A 100 9.63 5.59 5.41
N LYS A 101 8.54 6.37 5.56
CA LYS A 101 7.38 6.01 6.38
C LYS A 101 6.48 4.92 5.76
N ASN A 102 6.80 4.40 4.58
CA ASN A 102 6.18 3.19 4.06
C ASN A 102 6.99 1.98 4.52
N TYR A 103 6.61 1.43 5.68
CA TYR A 103 7.37 0.35 6.30
C TYR A 103 7.29 -0.95 5.51
N TYR A 104 6.19 -1.24 4.81
CA TYR A 104 6.10 -2.44 3.95
C TYR A 104 7.09 -2.36 2.79
N ALA A 105 7.13 -1.23 2.08
CA ALA A 105 8.08 -1.05 0.98
C ALA A 105 9.53 -1.13 1.49
N GLY A 106 9.82 -0.52 2.65
CA GLY A 106 11.12 -0.63 3.32
C GLY A 106 11.51 -2.08 3.61
N ASN A 107 10.62 -2.82 4.29
CA ASN A 107 10.85 -4.22 4.63
C ASN A 107 11.03 -5.11 3.39
N PHE A 108 10.29 -4.85 2.30
CA PHE A 108 10.51 -5.58 1.04
C PHE A 108 11.86 -5.27 0.42
N THR A 109 12.36 -4.04 0.49
CA THR A 109 13.72 -3.74 0.01
C THR A 109 14.78 -4.50 0.79
N GLU A 110 14.60 -4.69 2.10
CA GLU A 110 15.51 -5.46 2.95
C GLU A 110 15.41 -6.96 2.68
N LEU A 111 14.18 -7.50 2.62
CA LEU A 111 13.88 -8.90 2.34
C LEU A 111 14.47 -9.36 0.99
N LEU A 112 14.41 -8.48 -0.03
CA LEU A 112 14.90 -8.75 -1.38
C LEU A 112 16.36 -8.30 -1.57
N HIS A 113 17.04 -7.85 -0.51
CA HIS A 113 18.42 -7.37 -0.53
C HIS A 113 18.69 -6.28 -1.58
N LEU A 114 17.73 -5.37 -1.78
CA LEU A 114 17.82 -4.29 -2.75
C LEU A 114 18.63 -3.12 -2.20
N LYS A 115 19.53 -2.58 -3.03
CA LYS A 115 20.31 -1.39 -2.68
C LYS A 115 19.49 -0.13 -2.96
N ARG A 116 19.13 0.59 -1.89
CA ARG A 116 18.50 1.90 -2.02
C ARG A 116 19.51 2.94 -2.49
N LYS A 117 19.22 3.58 -3.62
CA LYS A 117 19.93 4.79 -4.02
C LYS A 117 19.37 5.94 -3.18
N LEU A 118 20.15 6.39 -2.20
CA LEU A 118 19.81 7.62 -1.50
C LEU A 118 19.89 8.77 -2.51
N PRO A 119 18.98 9.76 -2.43
CA PRO A 119 19.20 11.00 -3.14
C PRO A 119 20.59 11.52 -2.77
N PRO A 120 21.34 12.09 -3.74
CA PRO A 120 22.64 12.66 -3.44
C PRO A 120 22.47 13.56 -2.22
N SER A 121 23.26 13.29 -1.17
CA SER A 121 23.25 14.08 0.06
C SER A 121 23.64 15.50 -0.30
N SER A 122 22.65 16.32 -0.64
CA SER A 122 22.84 17.72 -0.97
C SER A 122 23.09 18.48 0.32
N GLU A 123 24.29 18.31 0.87
CA GLU A 123 24.94 19.30 1.75
C GLU A 123 25.19 20.63 1.00
N SER A 124 24.94 20.70 -0.31
CA SER A 124 25.08 21.92 -1.09
C SER A 124 23.78 22.28 -1.82
N SER A 125 23.08 23.28 -1.27
CA SER A 125 22.04 24.09 -1.91
C SER A 125 20.92 23.35 -2.65
N LEU A 126 19.81 23.09 -1.97
CA LEU A 126 18.53 22.82 -2.63
C LEU A 126 18.18 24.01 -3.52
N SER A 127 18.47 23.90 -4.82
CA SER A 127 18.08 24.87 -5.83
C SER A 127 16.63 24.60 -6.21
N LEU A 128 15.69 25.30 -5.58
CA LEU A 128 14.27 25.18 -5.85
C LEU A 128 13.81 26.38 -6.69
N GLY A 129 13.23 26.07 -7.85
CA GLY A 129 12.65 27.05 -8.76
C GLY A 129 11.23 26.66 -9.11
N ILE A 130 10.27 27.57 -8.90
CA ILE A 130 8.88 27.41 -9.35
C ILE A 130 8.69 28.34 -10.54
N TRP A 131 8.31 27.77 -11.68
CA TRP A 131 8.02 28.48 -12.93
C TRP A 131 6.51 28.45 -13.17
N ASP A 132 5.89 29.61 -13.39
CA ASP A 132 4.44 29.73 -13.58
C ASP A 132 4.01 29.63 -15.06
N GLY A 133 4.97 29.54 -15.99
CA GLY A 133 4.72 29.58 -17.44
C GLY A 133 5.33 30.80 -18.12
N GLU A 134 5.44 31.92 -17.40
CA GLU A 134 5.95 33.21 -17.92
C GLU A 134 7.18 33.73 -17.15
N LYS A 135 7.26 33.48 -15.84
CA LYS A 135 8.35 33.92 -14.96
C LYS A 135 8.62 32.91 -13.83
N PHE A 136 9.81 33.03 -13.23
CA PHE A 136 10.13 32.30 -12.01
C PHE A 136 9.44 32.98 -10.83
N SER A 137 8.31 32.42 -10.39
CA SER A 137 7.61 32.86 -9.19
C SER A 137 8.48 32.71 -7.95
N LEU A 138 9.21 31.59 -7.84
CA LEU A 138 10.15 31.35 -6.75
C LEU A 138 11.48 30.88 -7.33
N LYS A 139 12.59 31.44 -6.86
CA LYS A 139 13.94 30.95 -7.17
C LYS A 139 14.82 31.11 -5.93
N THR A 140 15.26 29.99 -5.36
CA THR A 140 16.22 30.02 -4.26
C THR A 140 17.58 30.51 -4.75
N LEU A 141 18.27 31.29 -3.92
CA LEU A 141 19.62 31.73 -4.20
C LEU A 141 20.58 30.55 -4.07
N THR A 142 21.36 30.30 -5.12
CA THR A 142 22.47 29.36 -5.10
C THR A 142 23.77 30.14 -5.22
N VAL A 143 24.70 29.90 -4.29
CA VAL A 143 26.03 30.49 -4.33
C VAL A 143 27.03 29.35 -4.37
N GLU A 144 27.82 29.28 -5.43
CA GLU A 144 28.92 28.32 -5.57
C GLU A 144 30.11 28.76 -4.70
N SER A 145 29.94 28.72 -3.38
CA SER A 145 31.02 28.95 -2.43
C SER A 145 31.32 27.69 -1.65
N LYS A 146 32.61 27.32 -1.55
CA LYS A 146 33.09 26.17 -0.77
C LYS A 146 33.15 26.45 0.74
N ILE A 147 32.78 27.66 1.18
CA ILE A 147 32.82 28.04 2.59
C ILE A 147 31.52 27.60 3.26
N PRO A 148 31.57 26.70 4.26
CA PRO A 148 30.36 26.16 4.90
C PRO A 148 29.54 27.24 5.64
N LEU A 149 30.19 28.30 6.15
CA LEU A 149 29.50 29.45 6.75
C LEU A 149 28.64 30.20 5.72
N VAL A 150 29.17 30.43 4.52
CA VAL A 150 28.46 31.14 3.44
C VAL A 150 27.25 30.32 2.98
N GLN A 151 27.42 29.00 2.84
CA GLN A 151 26.32 28.10 2.50
C GLN A 151 25.21 28.11 3.57
N LYS A 152 25.57 28.13 4.86
CA LYS A 152 24.58 28.24 5.96
C LYS A 152 23.84 29.57 5.93
N ILE A 153 24.52 30.68 5.66
CA ILE A 153 23.90 32.01 5.54
C ILE A 153 22.93 32.05 4.35
N VAL A 154 23.35 31.53 3.18
CA VAL A 154 22.49 31.46 1.99
C VAL A 154 21.28 30.56 2.22
N SER A 155 21.48 29.40 2.86
CA SER A 155 20.39 28.51 3.24
C SER A 155 19.41 29.18 4.20
N PHE A 156 19.91 29.91 5.21
CA PHE A 156 19.07 30.65 6.13
C PHE A 156 18.30 31.78 5.43
N ALA A 157 18.96 32.54 4.56
CA ALA A 157 18.33 33.58 3.75
C ALA A 157 17.23 33.00 2.84
N ASN A 158 17.46 31.85 2.22
CA ASN A 158 16.45 31.14 1.44
C ASN A 158 15.26 30.71 2.31
N SER A 159 15.51 30.16 3.49
CA SER A 159 14.44 29.80 4.44
C SER A 159 13.61 31.02 4.87
N VAL A 160 14.27 32.15 5.17
CA VAL A 160 13.58 33.41 5.51
C VAL A 160 12.80 33.94 4.31
N TYR A 161 13.36 33.92 3.10
CA TYR A 161 12.68 34.36 1.88
C TYR A 161 11.40 33.55 1.60
N ILE A 162 11.50 32.22 1.70
CA ILE A 162 10.37 31.29 1.57
C ILE A 162 9.34 31.53 2.67
N LEU A 163 9.79 31.73 3.92
CA LEU A 163 8.90 32.03 5.06
C LEU A 163 8.21 33.38 4.90
N LEU A 164 8.87 34.41 4.37
CA LEU A 164 8.26 35.71 4.11
C LEU A 164 7.21 35.65 2.99
N ARG A 165 7.46 34.84 1.95
CA ARG A 165 6.52 34.69 0.82
C ARG A 165 5.25 33.93 1.20
N TYR A 166 5.41 32.78 1.85
CA TYR A 166 4.28 31.88 2.12
C TYR A 166 3.77 31.97 3.57
N GLY A 167 4.52 32.63 4.45
CA GLY A 167 4.17 32.83 5.85
C GLY A 167 4.01 31.53 6.63
N PHE A 168 3.15 31.60 7.64
CA PHE A 168 2.76 30.45 8.46
C PHE A 168 2.03 29.34 7.67
N SER A 169 1.64 29.58 6.42
CA SER A 169 1.00 28.57 5.57
C SER A 169 1.89 27.33 5.38
N LEU A 170 3.21 27.52 5.28
CA LEU A 170 4.14 26.38 5.15
C LEU A 170 4.15 25.50 6.40
N LEU A 171 4.15 26.13 7.58
CA LEU A 171 4.11 25.42 8.85
C LEU A 171 2.78 24.67 9.00
N ARG A 172 1.66 25.31 8.64
CA ARG A 172 0.34 24.66 8.62
C ARG A 172 0.30 23.46 7.68
N MET A 173 0.88 23.59 6.49
CA MET A 173 0.97 22.49 5.51
C MET A 173 1.81 21.34 6.06
N GLN A 174 2.98 21.65 6.64
CA GLN A 174 3.84 20.62 7.24
C GLN A 174 3.12 19.89 8.37
N SER A 175 2.47 20.62 9.28
CA SER A 175 1.66 20.02 10.35
C SER A 175 0.51 19.17 9.80
N PHE A 176 -0.18 19.62 8.74
CA PHE A 176 -1.25 18.86 8.10
C PHE A 176 -0.75 17.53 7.52
N VAL A 177 0.35 17.57 6.77
CA VAL A 177 0.99 16.36 6.21
C VAL A 177 1.44 15.44 7.33
N GLU A 178 2.08 15.97 8.37
CA GLU A 178 2.54 15.19 9.50
C GLU A 178 1.39 14.49 10.24
N ILE A 179 0.30 15.22 10.55
CA ILE A 179 -0.89 14.66 11.20
C ILE A 179 -1.50 13.57 10.32
N THR A 180 -1.65 13.82 9.03
CA THR A 180 -2.24 12.87 8.08
C THR A 180 -1.39 11.60 7.96
N VAL A 181 -0.07 11.76 7.86
CA VAL A 181 0.85 10.63 7.81
C VAL A 181 0.85 9.86 9.13
N ASN A 182 0.78 10.55 10.28
CA ASN A 182 0.71 9.89 11.58
C ASN A 182 -0.61 9.10 11.75
N LYS A 183 -1.73 9.61 11.22
CA LYS A 183 -2.99 8.85 11.13
C LYS A 183 -2.83 7.60 10.26
N PHE A 184 -2.15 7.70 9.11
CA PHE A 184 -1.84 6.55 8.25
C PHE A 184 -0.93 5.53 8.95
N LEU A 185 0.03 6.00 9.75
CA LEU A 185 0.95 5.13 10.48
C LEU A 185 0.25 4.22 11.50
N LYS A 186 -0.96 4.57 11.96
CA LYS A 186 -1.79 3.71 12.81
C LYS A 186 -2.04 2.34 12.19
N TYR A 187 -2.05 2.22 10.86
CA TYR A 187 -2.20 0.93 10.18
C TYR A 187 -1.03 -0.02 10.39
N TYR A 188 0.13 0.47 10.80
CA TYR A 188 1.30 -0.36 11.12
C TYR A 188 1.37 -0.77 12.58
N GLU A 189 0.45 -0.30 13.43
CA GLU A 189 0.39 -0.76 14.81
C GLU A 189 0.11 -2.27 14.89
N SER A 190 0.48 -2.87 16.01
CA SER A 190 0.39 -4.32 16.20
C SER A 190 -1.05 -4.81 16.12
N PHE A 191 -1.23 -6.08 15.79
CA PHE A 191 -2.54 -6.72 15.72
C PHE A 191 -3.32 -6.66 17.05
N GLU A 192 -2.64 -6.48 18.18
CA GLU A 192 -3.25 -6.33 19.50
C GLU A 192 -3.95 -4.98 19.68
N THR A 193 -3.44 -3.91 19.07
CA THR A 193 -4.02 -2.56 19.19
C THR A 193 -4.94 -2.21 18.02
N ARG A 194 -4.74 -2.85 16.86
CA ARG A 194 -5.52 -2.61 15.65
C ARG A 194 -6.73 -3.55 15.57
N PRO A 195 -7.97 -3.05 15.59
CA PRO A 195 -9.16 -3.89 15.44
C PRO A 195 -9.28 -4.47 14.02
N ILE A 196 -10.04 -5.55 13.90
CA ILE A 196 -10.42 -6.13 12.61
C ILE A 196 -11.64 -5.38 12.08
N PHE A 197 -11.52 -4.84 10.88
CA PHE A 197 -12.58 -4.06 10.25
C PHE A 197 -13.43 -4.92 9.32
N LYS A 198 -14.74 -4.70 9.30
CA LYS A 198 -15.64 -5.37 8.35
C LYS A 198 -15.74 -4.63 7.04
N THR A 199 -15.58 -3.29 7.08
CA THR A 199 -15.67 -2.42 5.91
C THR A 199 -14.48 -1.47 5.83
N VAL A 200 -14.19 -0.99 4.62
CA VAL A 200 -13.14 0.02 4.39
C VAL A 200 -13.49 1.33 5.12
N ASP A 201 -14.77 1.70 5.17
CA ASP A 201 -15.24 2.90 5.86
C ASP A 201 -14.94 2.85 7.36
N GLU A 202 -15.16 1.71 8.01
CA GLU A 202 -14.80 1.51 9.43
C GLU A 202 -13.29 1.69 9.65
N MET A 203 -12.47 1.11 8.77
CA MET A 203 -11.01 1.23 8.82
C MET A 203 -10.54 2.68 8.64
N LEU A 204 -11.15 3.41 7.71
CA LEU A 204 -10.83 4.83 7.46
C LEU A 204 -11.29 5.73 8.61
N LYS A 205 -12.46 5.45 9.19
CA LYS A 205 -12.99 6.19 10.36
C LYS A 205 -12.11 5.98 11.59
N TRP A 206 -11.68 4.76 11.86
CA TRP A 206 -10.78 4.44 12.97
C TRP A 206 -9.44 5.16 12.86
N ALA A 207 -8.84 5.19 11.67
CA ALA A 207 -7.61 5.93 11.44
C ALA A 207 -7.80 7.46 11.52
N GLY A 208 -9.02 7.96 11.32
CA GLY A 208 -9.35 9.38 11.24
C GLY A 208 -9.05 9.98 9.86
N LEU A 209 -9.08 9.15 8.81
CA LEU A 209 -8.81 9.51 7.43
C LEU A 209 -10.07 9.59 6.56
N TYR A 210 -11.22 9.11 7.06
CA TYR A 210 -12.47 9.05 6.29
C TYR A 210 -12.88 10.41 5.71
N ASP A 211 -12.83 11.48 6.51
CA ASP A 211 -13.24 12.82 6.04
C ASP A 211 -12.34 13.37 4.93
N LEU A 212 -11.09 12.95 4.87
CA LEU A 212 -10.16 13.30 3.79
C LEU A 212 -10.47 12.55 2.48
N THR A 213 -11.24 11.47 2.55
CA THR A 213 -11.68 10.72 1.36
C THR A 213 -12.99 11.25 0.79
N THR A 214 -13.77 12.00 1.56
CA THR A 214 -15.09 12.50 1.15
C THR A 214 -15.06 13.91 0.58
N GLN A 215 -13.93 14.61 0.68
CA GLN A 215 -13.75 15.98 0.22
C GLN A 215 -12.64 16.08 -0.83
N THR A 216 -12.65 17.17 -1.59
CA THR A 216 -11.53 17.47 -2.49
C THR A 216 -10.33 17.98 -1.69
N LEU A 217 -9.12 17.74 -2.19
CA LEU A 217 -7.92 18.28 -1.55
C LEU A 217 -7.97 19.82 -1.47
N ARG A 218 -8.50 20.49 -2.50
CA ARG A 218 -8.61 21.96 -2.51
C ARG A 218 -9.46 22.48 -1.36
N ASP A 219 -10.63 21.88 -1.14
CA ASP A 219 -11.57 22.33 -0.10
C ASP A 219 -10.97 22.14 1.30
N GLU A 220 -10.30 21.00 1.54
CA GLU A 220 -9.62 20.73 2.81
C GLU A 220 -8.48 21.74 3.07
N LEU A 221 -7.66 22.03 2.05
CA LEU A 221 -6.55 22.98 2.20
C LEU A 221 -7.04 24.42 2.42
N VAL A 222 -8.15 24.82 1.78
CA VAL A 222 -8.81 26.10 2.05
C VAL A 222 -9.37 26.12 3.48
N GLY A 223 -9.97 25.02 3.95
CA GLY A 223 -10.48 24.88 5.31
C GLY A 223 -9.41 25.05 6.41
N ILE A 224 -8.17 24.65 6.14
CA ILE A 224 -7.01 24.81 7.03
C ILE A 224 -6.43 26.25 6.98
N ALA A 225 -7.06 27.15 6.21
CA ALA A 225 -6.64 28.53 6.00
C ALA A 225 -5.21 28.63 5.47
N LEU A 226 -4.87 27.78 4.48
CA LEU A 226 -3.65 27.93 3.70
C LEU A 226 -3.77 29.10 2.74
N SER A 227 -2.67 29.82 2.52
CA SER A 227 -2.66 30.91 1.53
C SER A 227 -2.99 30.37 0.13
N PRO A 228 -3.89 31.03 -0.63
CA PRO A 228 -4.20 30.64 -2.01
C PRO A 228 -2.95 30.55 -2.89
N LEU A 229 -2.00 31.46 -2.65
CA LEU A 229 -0.72 31.52 -3.37
C LEU A 229 0.14 30.26 -3.15
N LEU A 230 0.16 29.68 -1.94
CA LEU A 230 0.86 28.41 -1.71
C LEU A 230 0.14 27.24 -2.39
N ILE A 231 -1.19 27.23 -2.39
CA ILE A 231 -1.97 26.17 -3.03
C ILE A 231 -1.68 26.14 -4.53
N GLU A 232 -1.71 27.30 -5.19
CA GLU A 232 -1.47 27.42 -6.63
C GLU A 232 -0.01 27.19 -7.03
N GLU A 233 0.95 27.76 -6.30
CA GLU A 233 2.36 27.67 -6.70
C GLU A 233 3.01 26.34 -6.31
N LEU A 234 2.64 25.74 -5.18
CA LEU A 234 3.34 24.58 -4.63
C LEU A 234 2.51 23.30 -4.67
N VAL A 235 1.25 23.35 -4.26
CA VAL A 235 0.41 22.13 -4.19
C VAL A 235 -0.02 21.71 -5.57
N THR A 236 -0.52 22.64 -6.39
CA THR A 236 -0.90 22.36 -7.77
C THR A 236 0.29 21.81 -8.56
N VAL A 237 1.46 22.44 -8.48
CA VAL A 237 2.66 21.93 -9.16
C VAL A 237 3.05 20.53 -8.65
N SER A 238 3.12 20.32 -7.33
CA SER A 238 3.55 19.03 -6.76
C SER A 238 2.58 17.88 -7.03
N THR A 239 1.27 18.17 -7.11
CA THR A 239 0.22 17.16 -7.34
C THR A 239 -0.04 16.90 -8.82
N LEU A 240 0.21 17.88 -9.71
CA LEU A 240 0.07 17.73 -11.15
C LEU A 240 1.32 17.14 -11.83
N TRP A 241 2.51 17.25 -11.22
CA TRP A 241 3.79 16.89 -11.85
C TRP A 241 4.09 15.37 -11.98
N PRO A 242 3.54 14.42 -11.21
CA PRO A 242 3.63 13.02 -11.59
C PRO A 242 2.70 12.78 -12.79
N ILE A 243 3.23 12.16 -13.85
CA ILE A 243 2.71 12.04 -15.22
C ILE A 243 1.34 11.31 -15.34
N ASN A 244 0.53 11.22 -14.27
CA ASN A 244 -0.84 10.71 -14.36
C ASN A 244 -1.78 11.11 -13.20
N LEU A 245 -1.65 12.31 -12.61
CA LEU A 245 -2.48 12.72 -11.45
C LEU A 245 -3.13 14.10 -11.59
N GLY A 246 -3.23 14.64 -12.81
CA GLY A 246 -3.92 15.90 -13.10
C GLY A 246 -5.36 15.99 -12.56
N THR A 247 -5.96 14.84 -12.29
CA THR A 247 -7.33 14.67 -11.82
C THR A 247 -7.50 14.82 -10.30
N PHE A 248 -6.46 14.68 -9.47
CA PHE A 248 -6.62 14.65 -8.00
C PHE A 248 -6.92 15.99 -7.34
N PHE A 249 -6.48 17.10 -7.95
CA PHE A 249 -6.64 18.42 -7.34
C PHE A 249 -8.11 18.87 -7.26
N SER A 250 -8.97 18.34 -8.14
CA SER A 250 -10.40 18.67 -8.22
C SER A 250 -11.33 17.47 -8.00
N LEU A 251 -10.79 16.28 -7.70
CA LEU A 251 -11.58 15.09 -7.42
C LEU A 251 -11.75 14.88 -5.91
N VAL A 252 -12.93 14.41 -5.54
CA VAL A 252 -13.21 13.81 -4.23
C VAL A 252 -12.55 12.43 -4.18
N GLY A 253 -11.88 12.10 -3.08
CA GLY A 253 -11.31 10.77 -2.86
C GLY A 253 -9.81 10.68 -3.15
N ILE A 254 -8.99 11.17 -2.20
CA ILE A 254 -7.52 11.06 -2.24
C ILE A 254 -7.02 9.59 -2.30
N PHE A 255 -7.84 8.62 -1.90
CA PHE A 255 -7.41 7.23 -1.76
C PHE A 255 -8.01 6.24 -2.77
N ASP A 256 -8.95 6.67 -3.61
CA ASP A 256 -9.76 5.76 -4.44
C ASP A 256 -8.99 5.16 -5.65
N ARG A 257 -7.76 5.63 -5.90
CA ARG A 257 -6.88 5.14 -6.99
C ARG A 257 -5.42 4.96 -6.60
N ILE A 258 -5.10 4.92 -5.30
CA ILE A 258 -3.72 4.71 -4.83
C ILE A 258 -3.36 3.21 -4.81
N PHE A 259 -4.33 2.31 -4.74
CA PHE A 259 -4.11 0.86 -4.76
C PHE A 259 -4.12 0.30 -6.19
#